data_AF-A0A5K4FC97-F1
#
_entry.id   AF-A0A5K4FC97-F1
#
_cell.length_a   1.000
_cell.length_b   1.000
_cell.length_c   1.000
_cell.angle_alpha   90.00
_cell.angle_beta   90.00
_cell.angle_gamma   90.00
#
_symmetry.space_group_name_H-M   'P 1'
#
loop_
_entity.id
_entity.type
_entity.pdbx_description
1 polymer ?
#
loop_
_entity_poly.entity_id
_entity_poly.type
_entity_poly.pdbx_seq_one_letter_code
_entity_poly.pdbx_strand_id
1 'polypeptide(L)'
;MFIHYGYNHLVFNCLVQIVLGLLLELVHKFWRVGLVYLLGVISGSLASSVTDSFSLVCGASGGCYALIGAHLATVIMNWDIMQEGWLKDPLSFISSGVVRSIIIIVLGGSDTALAIYDRFSNPNEKIRVGFSAHFGGFIAGLLLGVVILRNLKVEKWEKYFVCNCVLIFLLFAVATILFNVYCYRINECPACDWDIQ
;
A
#
# COMPACT_ATOMS: atom_id res chain seq x y z
N MET A 1 -6.20 -7.15 8.91
CA MET A 1 -5.94 -8.05 7.76
C MET A 1 -7.09 -9.00 7.44
N PHE A 2 -7.53 -9.87 8.36
CA PHE A 2 -8.50 -10.94 8.03
C PHE A 2 -10.00 -10.56 8.16
N ILE A 3 -10.33 -9.46 8.84
CA ILE A 3 -11.71 -9.00 9.03
C ILE A 3 -12.12 -8.10 7.86
N HIS A 4 -13.25 -8.31 7.20
CA HIS A 4 -13.70 -7.47 6.07
C HIS A 4 -15.13 -6.99 6.26
N TYR A 5 -15.41 -5.75 5.89
CA TYR A 5 -16.77 -5.18 5.89
C TYR A 5 -17.51 -5.50 4.59
N GLY A 6 -18.16 -6.66 4.55
CA GLY A 6 -19.01 -7.09 3.44
C GLY A 6 -18.29 -7.83 2.31
N TYR A 7 -19.08 -8.52 1.49
CA TYR A 7 -18.58 -9.38 0.42
C TYR A 7 -17.86 -8.63 -0.69
N ASN A 8 -18.37 -7.46 -1.10
CA ASN A 8 -17.76 -6.65 -2.16
C ASN A 8 -16.34 -6.21 -1.78
N HIS A 9 -16.14 -5.74 -0.54
CA HIS A 9 -14.83 -5.34 -0.05
C HIS A 9 -13.86 -6.54 0.01
N LEU A 10 -14.31 -7.72 0.46
CA LEU A 10 -13.49 -8.93 0.46
C LEU A 10 -13.08 -9.34 -0.97
N VAL A 11 -14.05 -9.43 -1.90
CA VAL A 11 -13.80 -9.85 -3.29
C VAL A 11 -12.81 -8.90 -3.96
N PHE A 12 -12.98 -7.59 -3.77
CA PHE A 12 -12.09 -6.60 -4.37
C PHE A 12 -10.66 -6.70 -3.81
N ASN A 13 -10.51 -6.85 -2.48
CA ASN A 13 -9.21 -7.07 -1.86
C ASN A 13 -8.53 -8.35 -2.40
N CYS A 14 -9.26 -9.46 -2.52
CA CYS A 14 -8.73 -10.69 -3.09
C CYS A 14 -8.33 -10.53 -4.56
N LEU A 15 -9.15 -9.85 -5.37
CA LEU A 15 -8.86 -9.60 -6.77
C LEU A 15 -7.60 -8.76 -6.95
N VAL A 16 -7.45 -7.67 -6.20
CA VAL A 16 -6.25 -6.83 -6.24
C VAL A 16 -5.01 -7.60 -5.78
N GLN A 17 -5.12 -8.38 -4.70
CA GLN A 17 -4.01 -9.23 -4.23
C GLN A 17 -3.58 -10.26 -5.27
N ILE A 18 -4.53 -10.96 -5.89
CA ILE A 18 -4.22 -11.98 -6.90
C ILE A 18 -3.57 -11.30 -8.11
N VAL A 19 -4.17 -10.25 -8.65
CA VAL A 19 -3.66 -9.60 -9.88
C VAL A 19 -2.32 -8.91 -9.60
N LEU A 20 -2.27 -7.99 -8.63
CA LEU A 20 -1.06 -7.21 -8.38
C LEU A 20 0.02 -8.02 -7.68
N GLY A 21 -0.35 -8.90 -6.75
CA GLY A 21 0.58 -9.77 -6.06
C GLY A 21 1.28 -10.71 -7.03
N LEU A 22 0.54 -11.52 -7.80
CA LEU A 22 1.16 -12.46 -8.74
C LEU A 22 2.08 -11.76 -9.75
N LEU A 23 1.68 -10.61 -10.30
CA LEU A 23 2.52 -9.85 -11.22
C LEU A 23 3.84 -9.37 -10.59
N LEU A 24 3.85 -9.04 -9.30
CA LEU A 24 5.09 -8.73 -8.58
C LEU A 24 5.87 -10.00 -8.22
N GLU A 25 5.22 -11.08 -7.81
CA GLU A 25 5.88 -12.31 -7.38
C GLU A 25 6.65 -12.99 -8.50
N LEU A 26 6.09 -12.99 -9.72
CA LEU A 26 6.76 -13.49 -10.92
C LEU A 26 8.11 -12.79 -11.17
N VAL A 27 8.22 -11.51 -10.79
CA VAL A 27 9.40 -10.66 -11.05
C VAL A 27 10.25 -10.41 -9.80
N HIS A 28 9.75 -10.61 -8.58
CA HIS A 28 10.49 -10.27 -7.36
C HIS A 28 10.57 -11.38 -6.32
N LYS A 29 9.94 -12.53 -6.57
CA LYS A 29 9.79 -13.65 -5.62
C LYS A 29 8.78 -13.34 -4.51
N PHE A 30 8.02 -14.36 -4.12
CA PHE A 30 6.94 -14.27 -3.12
C PHE A 30 7.36 -13.62 -1.80
N TRP A 31 8.52 -13.97 -1.24
CA TRP A 31 8.91 -13.47 0.10
C TRP A 31 9.20 -11.97 0.11
N ARG A 32 9.70 -11.38 -0.99
CA ARG A 32 9.93 -9.93 -1.08
C ARG A 32 8.60 -9.18 -1.14
N VAL A 33 7.67 -9.70 -1.94
CA VAL A 33 6.31 -9.15 -2.08
C VAL A 33 5.54 -9.28 -0.76
N GLY A 34 5.61 -10.44 -0.11
CA GLY A 34 5.00 -10.69 1.19
C GLY A 34 5.50 -9.75 2.29
N LEU A 35 6.80 -9.44 2.31
CA LEU A 35 7.36 -8.45 3.24
C LEU A 35 6.80 -7.05 3.00
N VAL A 36 6.77 -6.59 1.74
CA VAL A 36 6.21 -5.28 1.38
C VAL A 36 4.73 -5.20 1.74
N TYR A 37 3.97 -6.26 1.47
CA TYR A 37 2.55 -6.35 1.79
C TYR A 37 2.29 -6.28 3.31
N LEU A 38 3.02 -7.09 4.11
CA LEU A 38 2.84 -7.12 5.56
C LEU A 38 3.22 -5.78 6.20
N LEU A 39 4.37 -5.21 5.81
CA LEU A 39 4.78 -3.90 6.29
C LEU A 39 3.80 -2.81 5.85
N GLY A 40 3.23 -2.93 4.64
CA GLY A 40 2.15 -2.08 4.16
C GLY A 40 0.91 -2.09 5.04
N VAL A 41 0.43 -3.27 5.46
CA VAL A 41 -0.69 -3.41 6.40
C VAL A 41 -0.37 -2.73 7.73
N ILE A 42 0.84 -2.93 8.26
CA ILE A 42 1.29 -2.32 9.52
C ILE A 42 1.35 -0.79 9.37
N SER A 43 1.96 -0.29 8.30
CA SER A 43 2.10 1.14 8.04
C SER A 43 0.76 1.83 7.79
N GLY A 44 -0.17 1.18 7.08
CA GLY A 44 -1.54 1.68 6.94
C GLY A 44 -2.23 1.80 8.30
N SER A 45 -2.07 0.79 9.17
CA SER A 45 -2.63 0.81 10.52
C SER A 45 -2.02 1.92 11.38
N LEU A 46 -0.70 2.10 11.31
CA LEU A 46 0.01 3.19 12.00
C LEU A 46 -0.44 4.57 11.50
N ALA A 47 -0.55 4.77 10.19
CA ALA A 47 -1.04 6.03 9.64
C ALA A 47 -2.46 6.34 10.12
N SER A 48 -3.36 5.35 10.06
CA SER A 48 -4.75 5.53 10.50
C SER A 48 -4.86 5.81 12.00
N SER A 49 -4.03 5.16 12.82
CA SER A 49 -4.03 5.39 14.28
C SER A 49 -3.70 6.82 14.67
N VAL A 50 -2.95 7.55 13.83
CA VAL A 50 -2.53 8.93 14.09
C VAL A 50 -3.45 9.96 13.43
N THR A 51 -4.05 9.66 12.28
CA THR A 51 -4.76 10.67 11.47
C THR A 51 -6.25 10.41 11.26
N ASP A 52 -6.74 9.17 11.39
CA ASP A 52 -8.15 8.80 11.14
C ASP A 52 -8.56 7.67 12.10
N SER A 53 -8.31 7.88 13.40
CA SER A 53 -8.41 6.83 14.45
C SER A 53 -9.84 6.36 14.72
N PHE A 54 -10.83 7.16 14.34
CA PHE A 54 -12.26 6.85 14.50
C PHE A 54 -12.88 6.15 13.29
N SER A 55 -12.10 5.99 12.21
CA SER A 55 -12.55 5.27 11.02
C SER A 55 -12.32 3.77 11.15
N LEU A 56 -13.15 2.99 10.47
CA LEU A 56 -13.05 1.55 10.51
C LEU A 56 -11.81 1.09 9.71
N VAL A 57 -10.79 0.64 10.42
CA VAL A 57 -9.64 -0.08 9.82
C VAL A 57 -9.92 -1.58 9.87
N CYS A 58 -10.70 -2.06 8.91
CA CYS A 58 -10.86 -3.50 8.70
C CYS A 58 -10.16 -3.93 7.41
N GLY A 59 -9.61 -5.14 7.42
CA GLY A 59 -9.22 -5.83 6.20
C GLY A 59 -7.76 -5.70 5.84
N ALA A 60 -7.52 -6.05 4.58
CA ALA A 60 -6.22 -6.21 3.97
C ALA A 60 -5.81 -5.02 3.08
N SER A 61 -6.65 -3.99 2.96
CA SER A 61 -6.49 -2.92 1.97
C SER A 61 -5.19 -2.16 2.11
N GLY A 62 -4.69 -1.92 3.32
CA GLY A 62 -3.35 -1.34 3.52
C GLY A 62 -2.24 -2.12 2.80
N GLY A 63 -2.36 -3.45 2.75
CA GLY A 63 -1.47 -4.32 1.97
C GLY A 63 -1.75 -4.23 0.46
N CYS A 64 -3.01 -4.16 0.03
CA CYS A 64 -3.37 -3.97 -1.38
C CYS A 64 -2.80 -2.66 -1.96
N TYR A 65 -2.93 -1.56 -1.22
CA TYR A 65 -2.33 -0.28 -1.59
C TYR A 65 -0.80 -0.33 -1.52
N ALA A 66 -0.23 -1.11 -0.60
CA ALA A 66 1.22 -1.35 -0.63
C ALA A 66 1.67 -2.09 -1.90
N LEU A 67 0.88 -3.02 -2.44
CA LEU A 67 1.17 -3.64 -3.74
C LEU A 67 1.09 -2.60 -4.87
N ILE A 68 0.10 -1.71 -4.85
CA ILE A 68 -0.01 -0.60 -5.82
C ILE A 68 1.24 0.28 -5.78
N GLY A 69 1.66 0.72 -4.58
CA GLY A 69 2.88 1.50 -4.39
C GLY A 69 4.14 0.74 -4.83
N ALA A 70 4.21 -0.57 -4.56
CA ALA A 70 5.32 -1.44 -4.95
C ALA A 70 5.43 -1.61 -6.47
N HIS A 71 4.31 -1.67 -7.18
CA HIS A 71 4.29 -1.62 -8.64
C HIS A 71 4.81 -0.28 -9.15
N LEU A 72 4.35 0.84 -8.59
CA LEU A 72 4.84 2.17 -8.98
C LEU A 72 6.36 2.28 -8.74
N ALA A 73 6.86 1.80 -7.60
CA ALA A 73 8.30 1.70 -7.33
C ALA A 73 9.03 0.88 -8.40
N THR A 74 8.49 -0.28 -8.77
CA THR A 74 9.08 -1.15 -9.79
C THR A 74 9.17 -0.44 -11.14
N VAL A 75 8.11 0.27 -11.53
CA VAL A 75 8.04 1.08 -12.76
C VAL A 75 9.08 2.19 -12.75
N ILE A 76 9.20 2.93 -11.64
CA ILE A 76 10.18 4.03 -11.50
C ILE A 76 11.62 3.50 -11.60
N MET A 77 11.92 2.41 -10.92
CA MET A 77 13.29 1.88 -10.79
C MET A 77 13.75 1.07 -12.01
N ASN A 78 12.84 0.60 -12.86
CA ASN A 78 13.20 -0.31 -13.96
C ASN A 78 12.60 0.12 -15.31
N TRP A 79 12.22 1.39 -15.47
CA TRP A 79 11.49 1.88 -16.64
C TRP A 79 12.12 1.43 -17.96
N ASP A 80 13.39 1.77 -18.20
CA ASP A 80 14.06 1.51 -19.48
C ASP A 80 14.09 0.02 -19.83
N ILE A 81 14.37 -0.83 -18.83
CA ILE A 81 14.40 -2.30 -19.00
C ILE A 81 13.00 -2.84 -19.26
N MET A 82 11.98 -2.30 -18.59
CA MET A 82 10.59 -2.72 -18.78
C MET A 82 10.01 -2.29 -20.13
N GLN A 83 10.59 -1.27 -20.79
CA GLN A 83 10.21 -0.87 -22.15
C GLN A 83 11.04 -1.57 -23.23
N GLU A 84 12.13 -2.27 -22.88
CA GLU A 84 12.97 -2.91 -23.88
C GLU A 84 12.23 -4.10 -24.55
N GLY A 85 11.76 -3.88 -25.78
CA GLY A 85 11.05 -4.92 -26.52
C GLY A 85 9.71 -5.33 -25.90
N TRP A 86 9.05 -4.42 -25.19
CA TRP A 86 7.81 -4.72 -24.46
C TRP A 86 6.64 -5.22 -25.33
N LEU A 87 6.66 -4.98 -26.65
CA LEU A 87 5.65 -5.46 -27.61
C LEU A 87 5.95 -6.85 -28.21
N LYS A 88 7.06 -7.50 -27.83
CA LYS A 88 7.51 -8.75 -28.48
C LYS A 88 6.62 -9.96 -28.19
N ASP A 89 6.07 -10.04 -26.99
CA ASP A 89 5.25 -11.16 -26.54
C ASP A 89 4.28 -10.73 -25.42
N PRO A 90 3.23 -11.52 -25.12
CA PRO A 90 2.21 -11.14 -24.13
C PRO A 90 2.74 -10.93 -22.71
N LEU A 91 3.81 -11.65 -22.30
CA LEU A 91 4.38 -11.52 -20.95
C LEU A 91 5.21 -10.24 -20.82
N SER A 92 5.97 -9.90 -21.85
CA SER A 92 6.67 -8.62 -21.96
C SER A 92 5.68 -7.45 -21.99
N PHE A 93 4.55 -7.61 -22.68
CA PHE A 93 3.50 -6.58 -22.76
C PHE A 93 2.87 -6.30 -21.39
N ILE A 94 2.38 -7.33 -20.69
CA ILE A 94 1.74 -7.15 -19.38
C ILE A 94 2.73 -6.70 -18.29
N SER A 95 4.01 -7.05 -18.44
CA SER A 95 5.06 -6.66 -17.51
C SER A 95 5.62 -5.26 -17.80
N SER A 96 5.27 -4.64 -18.91
CA SER A 96 5.76 -3.31 -19.31
C SER A 96 5.38 -2.23 -18.31
N GLY A 97 6.20 -1.17 -18.24
CA GLY A 97 5.94 -0.06 -17.32
C GLY A 97 4.64 0.68 -17.65
N VAL A 98 4.28 0.77 -18.93
CA VAL A 98 3.05 1.43 -19.39
C VAL A 98 1.83 0.64 -18.95
N VAL A 99 1.80 -0.67 -19.25
CA VAL A 99 0.64 -1.52 -18.92
C VAL A 99 0.49 -1.67 -17.41
N ARG A 100 1.58 -1.87 -16.67
CA ARG A 100 1.53 -1.88 -15.20
C ARG A 100 0.98 -0.57 -14.63
N SER A 101 1.42 0.59 -15.15
CA SER A 101 0.90 1.90 -14.73
C SER A 101 -0.60 2.03 -14.99
N ILE A 102 -1.10 1.54 -16.12
CA ILE A 102 -2.55 1.52 -16.40
C ILE A 102 -3.29 0.60 -15.43
N ILE A 103 -2.78 -0.63 -15.21
CA ILE A 103 -3.40 -1.59 -14.28
C ILE A 103 -3.52 -1.00 -12.88
N ILE A 104 -2.46 -0.39 -12.35
CA ILE A 104 -2.51 0.20 -11.00
C ILE A 104 -3.42 1.42 -10.92
N ILE A 105 -3.51 2.23 -11.98
CA ILE A 105 -4.44 3.37 -12.02
C ILE A 105 -5.89 2.87 -12.05
N VAL A 106 -6.19 1.85 -12.86
CA VAL A 106 -7.55 1.30 -12.97
C VAL A 106 -7.97 0.61 -11.67
N LEU A 107 -7.14 -0.31 -11.15
CA LEU A 107 -7.46 -1.05 -9.92
C LEU A 107 -7.44 -0.13 -8.70
N GLY A 108 -6.39 0.66 -8.51
CA GLY A 108 -6.29 1.58 -7.38
C GLY A 108 -7.31 2.71 -7.43
N GLY A 109 -7.59 3.24 -8.63
CA GLY A 109 -8.58 4.28 -8.85
C GLY A 109 -10.01 3.79 -8.60
N SER A 110 -10.35 2.59 -9.08
CA SER A 110 -11.69 2.00 -8.84
C SER A 110 -11.91 1.67 -7.37
N ASP A 111 -10.93 1.10 -6.67
CA ASP A 111 -11.01 0.84 -5.22
C ASP A 111 -11.21 2.13 -4.43
N THR A 112 -10.40 3.15 -4.75
CA THR A 112 -10.46 4.44 -4.07
C THR A 112 -11.81 5.12 -4.33
N ALA A 113 -12.31 5.06 -5.57
CA ALA A 113 -13.63 5.60 -5.92
C ALA A 113 -14.77 4.90 -5.16
N LEU A 114 -14.72 3.58 -5.03
CA LEU A 114 -15.69 2.81 -4.24
C LEU A 114 -15.60 3.16 -2.75
N ALA A 115 -14.39 3.24 -2.18
CA ALA A 115 -14.19 3.64 -0.79
C ALA A 115 -14.69 5.07 -0.51
N ILE A 116 -14.49 5.99 -1.45
CA ILE A 116 -15.04 7.35 -1.39
C ILE A 116 -16.56 7.31 -1.42
N TYR A 117 -17.14 6.60 -2.39
CA TYR A 117 -18.58 6.46 -2.52
C TYR A 117 -19.21 5.88 -1.25
N ASP A 118 -18.64 4.81 -0.70
CA ASP A 118 -19.12 4.17 0.52
C ASP A 118 -19.01 5.10 1.73
N ARG A 119 -17.92 5.88 1.85
CA ARG A 119 -17.76 6.84 2.96
C ARG A 119 -18.84 7.92 2.94
N PHE A 120 -19.18 8.46 1.77
CA PHE A 120 -20.16 9.55 1.65
C PHE A 120 -21.60 9.06 1.56
N SER A 121 -21.83 7.82 1.13
CA SER A 121 -23.18 7.22 1.05
C SER A 121 -23.61 6.54 2.35
N ASN A 122 -22.66 6.20 3.25
CA ASN A 122 -22.98 5.54 4.51
C ASN A 122 -23.47 6.56 5.55
N PRO A 123 -24.74 6.48 6.00
CA PRO A 123 -25.28 7.38 7.02
C PRO A 123 -24.68 7.12 8.41
N ASN A 124 -24.12 5.93 8.65
CA ASN A 124 -23.47 5.60 9.90
C ASN A 124 -22.00 6.01 9.87
N GLU A 125 -21.69 7.13 10.52
CA GLU A 125 -20.34 7.69 10.55
C GLU A 125 -19.30 6.74 11.16
N LYS A 126 -19.71 5.87 12.09
CA LYS A 126 -18.83 4.91 12.78
C LYS A 126 -18.27 3.83 11.85
N ILE A 127 -18.90 3.59 10.71
CA ILE A 127 -18.53 2.52 9.77
C ILE A 127 -17.96 3.10 8.46
N ARG A 128 -17.59 4.38 8.47
CA ARG A 128 -16.93 5.01 7.32
C ARG A 128 -15.53 4.43 7.12
N VAL A 129 -15.21 4.13 5.88
CA VAL A 129 -13.89 3.62 5.48
C VAL A 129 -12.83 4.71 5.66
N GLY A 130 -11.72 4.35 6.31
CA GLY A 130 -10.59 5.25 6.52
C GLY A 130 -9.67 5.32 5.31
N PHE A 131 -9.42 6.53 4.78
CA PHE A 131 -8.47 6.71 3.67
C PHE A 131 -7.00 6.65 4.13
N SER A 132 -6.75 6.96 5.40
CA SER A 132 -5.39 7.00 5.93
C SER A 132 -4.71 5.63 5.86
N ALA A 133 -5.45 4.55 6.12
CA ALA A 133 -4.93 3.19 5.98
C ALA A 133 -4.49 2.88 4.54
N HIS A 134 -5.28 3.30 3.56
CA HIS A 134 -4.98 3.12 2.13
C HIS A 134 -3.74 3.93 1.73
N PHE A 135 -3.71 5.22 2.10
CA PHE A 135 -2.61 6.12 1.76
C PHE A 135 -1.30 5.71 2.44
N GLY A 136 -1.34 5.38 3.73
CA GLY A 136 -0.18 4.89 4.49
C GLY A 136 0.37 3.58 3.92
N GLY A 137 -0.52 2.66 3.53
CA GLY A 137 -0.16 1.45 2.80
C GLY A 137 0.53 1.75 1.46
N PHE A 138 -0.04 2.65 0.65
CA PHE A 138 0.52 3.06 -0.64
C PHE A 138 1.92 3.66 -0.51
N ILE A 139 2.11 4.63 0.40
CA ILE A 139 3.41 5.26 0.62
C ILE A 139 4.42 4.25 1.13
N ALA A 140 4.05 3.39 2.09
CA ALA A 140 4.93 2.32 2.56
C ALA A 140 5.32 1.36 1.42
N GLY A 141 4.36 0.97 0.58
CA GLY A 141 4.59 0.15 -0.60
C GLY A 141 5.55 0.78 -1.62
N LEU A 142 5.42 2.09 -1.87
CA LEU A 142 6.31 2.84 -2.74
C LEU A 142 7.74 2.87 -2.19
N LEU A 143 7.90 3.25 -0.91
CA LEU A 143 9.22 3.34 -0.27
C LEU A 143 9.88 1.98 -0.13
N LEU A 144 9.16 0.99 0.40
CA LEU A 144 9.67 -0.36 0.62
C LEU A 144 9.80 -1.14 -0.69
N GLY A 145 9.03 -0.81 -1.71
CA GLY A 145 9.17 -1.37 -3.05
C GLY A 145 10.55 -1.08 -3.62
N VAL A 146 11.01 0.18 -3.51
CA VAL A 146 12.36 0.61 -3.92
C VAL A 146 13.46 -0.14 -3.14
N VAL A 147 13.23 -0.40 -1.85
CA VAL A 147 14.24 -0.99 -0.95
C VAL A 147 14.30 -2.52 -1.05
N ILE A 148 13.14 -3.17 -1.08
CA ILE A 148 12.99 -4.63 -0.90
C ILE A 148 12.91 -5.36 -2.23
N LEU A 149 12.31 -4.78 -3.28
CA LEU A 149 12.15 -5.49 -4.55
C LEU A 149 13.45 -5.58 -5.34
N ARG A 150 13.45 -6.45 -6.37
CA ARG A 150 14.61 -6.62 -7.24
C ARG A 150 14.74 -5.42 -8.18
N ASN A 151 15.91 -4.79 -8.16
CA ASN A 151 16.33 -3.86 -9.19
C ASN A 151 17.26 -4.60 -10.16
N LEU A 152 16.90 -4.62 -11.45
CA LEU A 152 17.59 -5.41 -12.47
C LEU A 152 18.93 -4.78 -12.90
N LYS A 153 19.05 -3.45 -12.83
CA LYS A 153 20.28 -2.72 -13.17
C LYS A 153 20.41 -1.51 -12.27
N VAL A 154 21.32 -1.60 -11.31
CA VAL A 154 21.50 -0.54 -10.31
C VAL A 154 22.31 0.63 -10.88
N GLU A 155 21.69 1.81 -10.89
CA GLU A 155 22.33 3.08 -11.23
C GLU A 155 22.87 3.81 -10.00
N LYS A 156 23.69 4.85 -10.21
CA LYS A 156 24.32 5.57 -9.09
C LYS A 156 23.30 6.35 -8.26
N TRP A 157 22.34 7.02 -8.90
CA TRP A 157 21.33 7.84 -8.22
C TRP A 157 20.40 6.99 -7.34
N GLU A 158 20.13 5.76 -7.77
CA GLU A 158 19.27 4.81 -7.08
C GLU A 158 19.78 4.42 -5.70
N LYS A 159 21.11 4.36 -5.50
CA LYS A 159 21.70 4.08 -4.18
C LYS A 159 21.35 5.17 -3.16
N TYR A 160 21.42 6.43 -3.58
CA TYR A 160 21.02 7.56 -2.76
C TYR A 160 19.50 7.56 -2.55
N PHE A 161 18.73 7.23 -3.59
CA PHE A 161 17.28 7.14 -3.51
C PHE A 161 16.83 6.08 -2.49
N VAL A 162 17.39 4.87 -2.55
CA VAL A 162 17.16 3.79 -1.57
C VAL A 162 17.46 4.26 -0.14
N CYS A 163 18.59 4.94 0.09
CA CYS A 163 18.94 5.47 1.40
C CYS A 163 17.88 6.45 1.93
N ASN A 164 17.41 7.37 1.07
CA ASN A 164 16.34 8.31 1.42
C ASN A 164 15.02 7.57 1.71
N CYS A 165 14.66 6.56 0.92
CA CYS A 165 13.46 5.76 1.16
C CYS A 165 13.50 5.04 2.52
N VAL A 166 14.65 4.46 2.89
CA VAL A 166 14.85 3.84 4.21
C VAL A 166 14.70 4.88 5.32
N LEU A 167 15.36 6.02 5.19
CA LEU A 167 15.32 7.08 6.20
C LEU A 167 13.89 7.59 6.41
N ILE A 168 13.17 7.90 5.34
CA ILE A 168 11.77 8.38 5.39
C ILE A 168 10.88 7.34 6.06
N PHE A 169 11.00 6.07 5.67
CA PHE A 169 10.19 5.00 6.26
C PHE A 169 10.46 4.82 7.76
N LEU A 170 11.73 4.84 8.17
CA LEU A 170 12.12 4.73 9.58
C LEU A 170 11.62 5.92 10.39
N LEU A 171 11.74 7.15 9.87
CA LEU A 171 11.21 8.35 10.53
C LEU A 171 9.70 8.25 10.71
N PHE A 172 8.96 7.84 9.67
CA PHE A 172 7.52 7.60 9.76
C PHE A 172 7.17 6.55 10.81
N ALA A 173 7.83 5.38 10.78
CA ALA A 173 7.56 4.30 11.72
C ALA A 173 7.85 4.72 13.17
N VAL A 174 9.00 5.34 13.42
CA VAL A 174 9.37 5.82 14.76
C VAL A 174 8.41 6.91 15.24
N ALA A 175 8.09 7.90 14.40
CA ALA A 175 7.19 8.99 14.78
C ALA A 175 5.78 8.48 15.14
N THR A 176 5.22 7.59 14.33
CA THR A 176 3.87 7.03 14.57
C THR A 176 3.83 6.09 15.79
N ILE A 177 4.87 5.28 16.00
CA ILE A 177 4.99 4.44 17.19
C ILE A 177 5.13 5.32 18.45
N LEU A 178 6.02 6.31 18.43
CA LEU A 178 6.20 7.22 19.57
C LEU A 178 4.92 7.99 19.87
N PHE A 179 4.22 8.50 18.84
CA PHE A 179 2.92 9.14 19.02
C PHE A 179 1.95 8.23 19.78
N ASN A 180 1.79 6.98 19.33
CA ASN A 180 0.90 6.00 19.96
C ASN A 180 1.31 5.67 21.41
N VAL A 181 2.61 5.55 21.68
CA VAL A 181 3.13 5.28 23.04
C VAL A 181 2.89 6.48 23.96
N TYR A 182 3.14 7.70 23.50
CA TYR A 182 3.00 8.90 24.32
C TYR A 182 1.55 9.32 24.52
N CYS A 183 0.69 9.28 23.48
CA CYS A 183 -0.74 9.58 23.61
C CYS A 183 -1.40 8.62 24.61
N TYR A 184 -1.05 7.32 24.56
CA TYR A 184 -1.56 6.32 25.48
C TYR A 184 -1.13 6.62 26.92
N ARG A 185 0.14 6.97 27.12
CA ARG A 185 0.68 7.28 28.46
C ARG A 185 -0.02 8.46 29.13
N ILE A 186 -0.50 9.45 28.36
CA ILE A 186 -1.19 10.62 28.90
C ILE A 186 -2.73 10.50 28.84
N ASN A 187 -3.27 9.33 28.45
CA ASN A 187 -4.70 9.08 28.24
C ASN A 187 -5.39 10.01 27.21
N GLU A 188 -4.63 10.52 26.24
CA GLU A 188 -5.13 11.39 25.16
C GLU A 188 -4.99 10.69 23.81
N CYS A 189 -5.14 9.36 23.77
CA CYS A 189 -5.00 8.62 22.52
C CYS A 189 -6.33 8.38 21.82
N PRO A 190 -6.60 9.03 20.66
CA PRO A 190 -7.85 8.85 19.94
C PRO A 190 -8.10 7.40 19.52
N ALA A 191 -7.04 6.65 19.23
CA ALA A 191 -7.11 5.24 18.83
C ALA A 191 -7.41 4.27 20.00
N CYS A 192 -7.32 4.73 21.25
CA CYS A 192 -7.57 3.92 22.45
C CYS A 192 -8.91 4.25 23.11
N ASP A 193 -9.66 5.22 22.58
CA ASP A 193 -10.99 5.55 23.08
C ASP A 193 -12.00 4.54 22.54
N TRP A 194 -12.34 3.57 23.40
CA TRP A 194 -13.31 2.52 23.09
C TRP A 194 -14.75 2.97 23.31
N ASP A 195 -14.99 4.10 24.00
CA ASP A 195 -16.34 4.56 24.34
C ASP A 195 -17.09 5.11 23.10
N ILE A 196 -16.38 5.30 21.99
CA ILE A 196 -16.92 5.85 20.73
C ILE A 196 -17.33 4.74 19.73
N GLN A 197 -16.91 3.48 19.90
CA GLN A 197 -17.28 2.36 19.01
C GLN A 197 -18.69 1.85 19.30
#